data_AF-A0A6V7WR42-F1
#
_entry.id   AF-A0A6V7WR42-F1
#
_cell.length_a   1.000
_cell.length_b   1.000
_cell.length_c   1.000
_cell.angle_alpha   90.00
_cell.angle_beta   90.00
_cell.angle_gamma   90.00
#
_symmetry.space_group_name_H-M   'P 1'
#
loop_
_entity.id
_entity.type
_entity.pdbx_description
1 polymer ?
#
loop_
_entity_poly.entity_id
_entity_poly.type
_entity_poly.pdbx_seq_one_letter_code
_entity_poly.pdbx_strand_id
1 'polypeptide(L)'
;MFAQLSQKTLELLEEKASNYPFEEIDENLNEDNSEKKKKKNQNNINFASEEFLNSLKSVGQFELDVGLNNDLLQNESWDEYLIQLQRCSLKLKNLKEKEKNILKELGEKYNSVTDKTSSLHDACDRMMSEQTQLATANESISASLHYYQQYVWLLKKLATPKLSLTGTLFTQILSTIHECISYLRAHPEQNEAEQYIHKYEQCLSRSLTAIKAGVLADLESCRQDVLYRQSRFTTPSQDGSGRPGILSCVDNDDTFALLYGIFGVKANAIRNAFQQAFQFFATYPEYQTIVSECEQEYFSIRNQLLRPIVQATLQALCLRHQNSSCTLTRDGCTFLLRLCDDELRLYKQFFVLDFDQGTNDDPFFTLIIFFLASLFKRATLFCSTFPFFYRNISRIFYDTLRPLIIHNQHLETLAQLCTLLKVEMIDERCGLRQTPDSAAVDFTSLQQQQTSISRIGFIRVINELVADIVERIVYRTSLFAKSDILDYNPASGDLVYPERLLMMQKINDGDTGKTEKEQNKKSVNLCLN
;
A
#
# COMPACT_ATOMS: atom_id res chain seq x y z
N MET A 1 42.84 -92.54 45.47
CA MET A 1 42.99 -91.07 45.43
C MET A 1 42.40 -90.48 44.15
N PHE A 2 42.77 -90.96 42.95
CA PHE A 2 42.22 -90.49 41.68
C PHE A 2 40.70 -90.73 41.51
N ALA A 3 40.17 -91.90 41.88
CA ALA A 3 38.73 -92.18 41.82
C ALA A 3 37.88 -91.28 42.74
N GLN A 4 38.40 -90.92 43.91
CA GLN A 4 37.72 -89.96 44.81
C GLN A 4 37.77 -88.53 44.25
N LEU A 5 38.81 -88.19 43.50
CA LEU A 5 38.89 -86.92 42.77
C LEU A 5 37.93 -86.90 41.58
N SER A 6 37.79 -88.00 40.83
CA SER A 6 36.85 -88.09 39.69
C SER A 6 35.39 -88.03 40.16
N GLN A 7 35.05 -88.69 41.26
CA GLN A 7 33.73 -88.59 41.89
C GLN A 7 33.44 -87.16 42.39
N LYS A 8 34.41 -86.51 43.04
CA LYS A 8 34.26 -85.11 43.49
C LYS A 8 34.15 -84.12 42.32
N THR A 9 34.80 -84.39 41.18
CA THR A 9 34.62 -83.58 39.96
C THR A 9 33.25 -83.77 39.32
N LEU A 10 32.68 -84.98 39.37
CA LEU A 10 31.32 -85.25 38.88
C LEU A 10 30.28 -84.51 39.73
N GLU A 11 30.41 -84.55 41.05
CA GLU A 11 29.53 -83.82 41.98
C GLU A 11 29.58 -82.30 41.73
N LEU A 12 30.78 -81.72 41.56
CA LEU A 12 30.95 -80.29 41.27
C LEU A 12 30.41 -79.88 39.88
N LEU A 13 30.47 -80.78 38.89
CA LEU A 13 29.91 -80.56 37.56
C LEU A 13 28.37 -80.64 37.56
N GLU A 14 27.81 -81.55 38.35
CA GLU A 14 26.36 -81.71 38.53
C GLU A 14 25.76 -80.52 39.30
N GLU A 15 26.47 -80.02 40.32
CA GLU A 15 26.12 -78.79 41.05
C GLU A 15 26.18 -77.54 40.15
N LYS A 16 27.20 -77.42 39.29
CA LYS A 16 27.31 -76.29 38.35
C LYS A 16 26.32 -76.35 37.19
N ALA A 17 25.99 -77.54 36.68
CA ALA A 17 24.94 -77.71 35.67
C ALA A 17 23.56 -77.32 36.21
N SER A 18 23.30 -77.59 37.50
CA SER A 18 22.07 -77.22 38.19
C SER A 18 21.96 -75.72 38.47
N ASN A 19 23.09 -75.01 38.61
CA ASN A 19 23.16 -73.56 38.87
C ASN A 19 22.94 -72.67 37.64
N TYR A 20 22.77 -73.24 36.45
CA TYR A 20 22.28 -72.53 35.26
C TYR A 20 20.91 -73.08 34.86
N PRO A 21 19.84 -72.81 35.64
CA PRO A 21 18.51 -72.96 35.09
C PRO A 21 18.40 -71.94 33.96
N PHE A 22 18.19 -72.39 32.73
CA PHE A 22 17.71 -71.50 31.69
C PHE A 22 16.31 -71.06 32.11
N GLU A 23 16.21 -69.90 32.78
CA GLU A 23 14.94 -69.28 33.14
C GLU A 23 14.04 -69.22 31.91
N GLU A 24 12.80 -69.68 32.09
CA GLU A 24 11.73 -69.48 31.13
C GLU A 24 11.55 -67.96 30.95
N ILE A 25 12.08 -67.42 29.85
CA ILE A 25 11.72 -66.07 29.41
C ILE A 25 10.28 -66.19 28.92
N ASP A 26 9.37 -65.83 29.82
CA ASP A 26 7.95 -65.69 29.59
C ASP A 26 7.74 -64.42 28.75
N GLU A 27 7.73 -64.55 27.44
CA GLU A 27 7.28 -63.49 26.54
C GLU A 27 6.17 -64.01 25.64
N ASN A 28 4.95 -63.85 26.16
CA ASN A 28 3.79 -63.47 25.36
C ASN A 28 4.21 -62.40 24.36
N LEU A 29 4.30 -62.75 23.07
CA LEU A 29 3.93 -61.93 21.92
C LEU A 29 3.95 -62.81 20.65
N ASN A 30 2.74 -63.09 20.19
CA ASN A 30 2.30 -63.74 18.95
C ASN A 30 3.32 -63.75 17.79
N GLU A 31 3.61 -64.94 17.23
CA GLU A 31 3.16 -65.32 15.87
C GLU A 31 3.67 -66.74 15.48
N ASP A 32 2.73 -67.50 14.93
CA ASP A 32 2.74 -68.94 14.70
C ASP A 32 3.81 -69.43 13.71
N ASN A 33 4.87 -70.05 14.22
CA ASN A 33 5.67 -71.15 13.62
C ASN A 33 7.01 -71.39 14.34
N SER A 34 7.38 -70.55 15.31
CA SER A 34 8.66 -70.63 16.03
C SER A 34 8.64 -71.60 17.23
N GLU A 35 7.48 -71.89 17.81
CA GLU A 35 7.36 -72.71 19.02
C GLU A 35 7.79 -74.17 18.82
N LYS A 36 7.43 -74.79 17.69
CA LYS A 36 7.80 -76.19 17.39
C LYS A 36 9.29 -76.36 17.15
N LYS A 37 10.01 -75.33 16.67
CA LYS A 37 11.48 -75.39 16.47
C LYS A 37 12.24 -75.05 17.75
N LYS A 38 11.76 -74.10 18.56
CA LYS A 38 12.38 -73.75 19.85
C LYS A 38 12.28 -74.90 20.87
N LYS A 39 11.09 -75.50 21.05
CA LYS A 39 10.91 -76.70 21.92
C LYS A 39 11.77 -77.88 21.49
N LYS A 40 11.98 -78.07 20.18
CA LYS A 40 12.81 -79.16 19.64
C LYS A 40 14.30 -78.94 19.87
N ASN A 41 14.77 -77.68 19.82
CA ASN A 41 16.16 -77.34 20.09
C ASN A 41 16.50 -77.42 21.59
N GLN A 42 15.58 -76.97 22.44
CA GLN A 42 15.76 -76.98 23.90
C GLN A 42 15.77 -78.42 24.46
N ASN A 43 14.88 -79.28 23.95
CA ASN A 43 14.92 -80.72 24.26
C ASN A 43 16.21 -81.39 23.76
N ASN A 44 16.76 -80.96 22.62
CA ASN A 44 18.03 -81.51 22.10
C ASN A 44 19.25 -81.10 22.92
N ILE A 45 19.25 -79.89 23.49
CA ILE A 45 20.36 -79.38 24.31
C ILE A 45 20.33 -80.02 25.71
N ASN A 46 19.14 -80.13 26.33
CA ASN A 46 18.98 -80.85 27.60
C ASN A 46 19.37 -82.33 27.44
N PHE A 47 18.94 -82.98 26.35
CA PHE A 47 19.31 -84.36 26.04
C PHE A 47 20.82 -84.54 25.85
N ALA A 48 21.50 -83.61 25.17
CA ALA A 48 22.95 -83.67 24.99
C ALA A 48 23.73 -83.46 26.30
N SER A 49 23.23 -82.59 27.19
CA SER A 49 23.84 -82.35 28.50
C SER A 49 23.68 -83.55 29.46
N GLU A 50 22.50 -84.18 29.46
CA GLU A 50 22.23 -85.42 30.22
C GLU A 50 23.02 -86.61 29.64
N GLU A 51 23.12 -86.74 28.32
CA GLU A 51 23.90 -87.81 27.67
C GLU A 51 25.41 -87.67 27.96
N PHE A 52 25.91 -86.44 28.05
CA PHE A 52 27.29 -86.14 28.45
C PHE A 52 27.55 -86.45 29.93
N LEU A 53 26.67 -86.04 30.84
CA LEU A 53 26.77 -86.35 32.27
C LEU A 53 26.64 -87.85 32.55
N ASN A 54 25.74 -88.56 31.86
CA ASN A 54 25.60 -90.01 31.97
C ASN A 54 26.83 -90.75 31.43
N SER A 55 27.45 -90.23 30.37
CA SER A 55 28.71 -90.78 29.84
C SER A 55 29.86 -90.57 30.83
N LEU A 56 29.97 -89.39 31.44
CA LEU A 56 30.96 -89.08 32.47
C LEU A 56 30.76 -89.92 33.75
N LYS A 57 29.51 -90.12 34.18
CA LYS A 57 29.16 -91.04 35.27
C LYS A 57 29.56 -92.48 34.94
N SER A 58 29.31 -92.96 33.72
CA SER A 58 29.71 -94.32 33.31
C SER A 58 31.23 -94.53 33.32
N VAL A 59 32.02 -93.49 33.02
CA VAL A 59 33.48 -93.52 33.11
C VAL A 59 33.94 -93.51 34.57
N GLY A 60 33.33 -92.69 35.42
CA GLY A 60 33.64 -92.65 36.85
C GLY A 60 33.28 -93.94 37.60
N GLN A 61 32.14 -94.56 37.26
CA GLN A 61 31.73 -95.87 37.80
C GLN A 61 32.74 -96.97 37.44
N PHE A 62 33.27 -96.92 36.21
CA PHE A 62 34.24 -97.89 35.71
C PHE A 62 35.64 -97.71 36.31
N GLU A 63 36.08 -96.47 36.58
CA GLU A 63 37.32 -96.21 37.34
C GLU A 63 37.25 -96.74 38.77
N LEU A 64 36.07 -96.70 39.40
CA LEU A 64 35.79 -97.28 40.72
C LEU A 64 35.87 -98.81 40.70
N ASP A 65 35.34 -99.46 39.67
CA ASP A 65 35.39 -100.92 39.51
C ASP A 65 36.81 -101.45 39.27
N VAL A 66 37.67 -100.67 38.58
CA VAL A 66 39.09 -101.00 38.35
C VAL A 66 39.94 -100.78 39.61
N GLY A 67 39.57 -99.85 40.49
CA GLY A 67 40.30 -99.56 41.73
C GLY A 67 40.15 -100.60 42.85
N LEU A 68 39.12 -101.44 42.80
CA LEU A 68 38.82 -102.45 43.83
C LEU A 68 39.43 -103.84 43.54
N ASN A 69 39.72 -104.16 42.28
CA ASN A 69 40.23 -105.47 41.88
C ASN A 69 41.65 -105.37 41.31
N ASN A 70 42.65 -105.37 42.21
CA ASN A 70 44.06 -105.21 41.86
C ASN A 70 44.79 -106.54 41.56
N ASP A 71 44.08 -107.69 41.51
CA ASP A 71 44.69 -109.04 41.47
C ASP A 71 44.39 -109.88 40.20
N LEU A 72 43.93 -109.26 39.10
CA LEU A 72 43.78 -109.95 37.81
C LEU A 72 44.49 -109.20 36.69
N LEU A 73 45.81 -109.08 36.84
CA LEU A 73 46.73 -108.72 35.75
C LEU A 73 47.39 -109.99 35.21
N GLN A 74 46.73 -110.65 34.25
CA GLN A 74 47.41 -111.52 33.30
C GLN A 74 46.55 -111.71 32.02
N ASN A 75 46.99 -111.01 30.97
CA ASN A 75 46.82 -111.29 29.54
C ASN A 75 45.46 -111.76 29.01
N GLU A 76 44.72 -110.79 28.46
CA GLU A 76 43.81 -110.82 27.28
C GLU A 76 42.73 -109.70 27.34
N SER A 77 42.72 -108.86 28.39
CA SER A 77 41.70 -107.81 28.59
C SER A 77 42.14 -106.36 28.26
N TRP A 78 43.41 -106.13 27.92
CA TRP A 78 43.91 -104.78 27.61
C TRP A 78 43.37 -104.20 26.31
N ASP A 79 43.10 -105.04 25.31
CA ASP A 79 42.55 -104.61 24.02
C ASP A 79 41.12 -104.07 24.20
N GLU A 80 40.32 -104.71 25.05
CA GLU A 80 38.95 -104.26 25.34
C GLU A 80 38.94 -102.93 26.11
N TYR A 81 39.90 -102.73 27.03
CA TYR A 81 40.11 -101.44 27.71
C TYR A 81 40.54 -100.32 26.75
N LEU A 82 41.50 -100.59 25.86
CA LEU A 82 41.96 -99.64 24.83
C LEU A 82 40.85 -99.28 23.84
N ILE A 83 40.03 -100.26 23.45
CA ILE A 83 38.88 -100.07 22.57
C ILE A 83 37.83 -99.18 23.23
N GLN A 84 37.50 -99.39 24.52
CA GLN A 84 36.52 -98.56 25.24
C GLN A 84 37.01 -97.13 25.47
N LEU A 85 38.29 -96.94 25.79
CA LEU A 85 38.89 -95.62 25.99
C LEU A 85 39.00 -94.86 24.67
N GLN A 86 39.35 -95.54 23.58
CA GLN A 86 39.24 -94.99 22.22
C GLN A 86 37.81 -94.58 21.91
N ARG A 87 36.81 -95.41 22.23
CA ARG A 87 35.38 -95.13 21.99
C ARG A 87 34.89 -93.88 22.74
N CYS A 88 35.32 -93.71 23.99
CA CYS A 88 35.01 -92.52 24.79
C CYS A 88 35.71 -91.26 24.24
N SER A 89 36.98 -91.37 23.84
CA SER A 89 37.70 -90.24 23.22
C SER A 89 37.08 -89.81 21.89
N LEU A 90 36.58 -90.78 21.11
CA LEU A 90 35.90 -90.54 19.83
C LEU A 90 34.54 -89.86 20.05
N LYS A 91 33.79 -90.30 21.08
CA LYS A 91 32.54 -89.63 21.50
C LYS A 91 32.79 -88.18 21.95
N LEU A 92 33.82 -87.93 22.76
CA LEU A 92 34.17 -86.58 23.22
C LEU A 92 34.61 -85.66 22.07
N LYS A 93 35.40 -86.17 21.12
CA LYS A 93 35.75 -85.42 19.90
C LYS A 93 34.52 -85.10 19.07
N ASN A 94 33.63 -86.06 18.87
CA ASN A 94 32.37 -85.86 18.15
C ASN A 94 31.46 -84.83 18.84
N LEU A 95 31.41 -84.80 20.18
CA LEU A 95 30.64 -83.81 20.93
C LEU A 95 31.24 -82.40 20.81
N LYS A 96 32.56 -82.28 20.89
CA LYS A 96 33.26 -80.98 20.70
C LYS A 96 33.09 -80.45 19.28
N GLU A 97 33.10 -81.31 18.27
CA GLU A 97 32.77 -80.93 16.90
C GLU A 97 31.31 -80.52 16.75
N LYS A 98 30.37 -81.25 17.37
CA LYS A 98 28.96 -80.88 17.39
C LYS A 98 28.74 -79.51 18.05
N GLU A 99 29.34 -79.24 19.20
CA GLU A 99 29.24 -77.96 19.90
C GLU A 99 29.80 -76.81 19.05
N LYS A 100 30.98 -77.00 18.44
CA LYS A 100 31.58 -76.01 17.53
C LYS A 100 30.70 -75.76 16.30
N ASN A 101 30.08 -76.80 15.76
CA ASN A 101 29.15 -76.67 14.64
C ASN A 101 27.86 -75.92 15.04
N ILE A 102 27.32 -76.17 16.24
CA ILE A 102 26.14 -75.47 16.76
C ILE A 102 26.45 -73.99 17.02
N LEU A 103 27.59 -73.66 17.63
CA LEU A 103 28.04 -72.28 17.84
C LEU A 103 28.24 -71.55 16.51
N LYS A 104 28.81 -72.23 15.51
CA LYS A 104 28.97 -71.67 14.16
C LYS A 104 27.61 -71.44 13.49
N GLU A 105 26.70 -72.41 13.57
CA GLU A 105 25.34 -72.29 13.04
C GLU A 105 24.54 -71.17 13.73
N LEU A 106 24.71 -71.01 15.04
CA LEU A 106 24.08 -69.94 15.80
C LEU A 106 24.66 -68.56 15.41
N GLY A 107 25.98 -68.45 15.25
CA GLY A 107 26.62 -67.23 14.77
C GLY A 107 26.19 -66.85 13.35
N GLU A 108 26.10 -67.83 12.44
CA GLU A 108 25.59 -67.63 11.08
C GLU A 108 24.11 -67.17 11.09
N LYS A 109 23.27 -67.77 11.95
CA LYS A 109 21.88 -67.33 12.12
C LYS A 109 21.77 -65.94 12.74
N TYR A 110 22.58 -65.62 13.75
CA TYR A 110 22.59 -64.30 14.38
C TYR A 110 23.01 -63.22 13.40
N ASN A 111 24.09 -63.44 12.64
CA ASN A 111 24.52 -62.53 11.59
C ASN A 111 23.44 -62.38 10.52
N SER A 112 22.82 -63.49 10.09
CA SER A 112 21.73 -63.43 9.11
C SER A 112 20.52 -62.63 9.60
N VAL A 113 20.14 -62.75 10.87
CA VAL A 113 19.05 -61.95 11.46
C VAL A 113 19.47 -60.49 11.58
N THR A 114 20.69 -60.21 12.03
CA THR A 114 21.22 -58.84 12.17
C THR A 114 21.27 -58.14 10.82
N ASP A 115 21.79 -58.80 9.77
CA ASP A 115 21.84 -58.28 8.41
C ASP A 115 20.42 -57.99 7.86
N LYS A 116 19.47 -58.90 8.11
CA LYS A 116 18.06 -58.71 7.71
C LYS A 116 17.40 -57.56 8.47
N THR A 117 17.62 -57.44 9.77
CA THR A 117 17.05 -56.38 10.60
C THR A 117 17.66 -55.03 10.25
N SER A 118 18.97 -54.96 10.01
CA SER A 118 19.66 -53.76 9.53
C SER A 118 19.15 -53.35 8.15
N SER A 119 19.04 -54.30 7.21
CA SER A 119 18.49 -54.03 5.88
C SER A 119 17.03 -53.58 5.92
N LEU A 120 16.22 -54.11 6.86
CA LEU A 120 14.85 -53.68 7.06
C LEU A 120 14.80 -52.26 7.63
N HIS A 121 15.64 -51.96 8.61
CA HIS A 121 15.72 -50.62 9.19
C HIS A 121 16.12 -49.57 8.14
N ASP A 122 17.16 -49.84 7.33
CA ASP A 122 17.55 -48.98 6.21
C ASP A 122 16.40 -48.79 5.19
N ALA A 123 15.61 -49.84 4.94
CA ALA A 123 14.45 -49.76 4.06
C ALA A 123 13.33 -48.90 4.67
N CYS A 124 13.07 -49.02 5.96
CA CYS A 124 12.13 -48.17 6.69
C CYS A 124 12.57 -46.71 6.70
N ASP A 125 13.85 -46.43 6.91
CA ASP A 125 14.38 -45.06 6.92
C ASP A 125 14.30 -44.41 5.53
N ARG A 126 14.61 -45.16 4.47
CA ARG A 126 14.40 -44.69 3.09
C ARG A 126 12.93 -44.43 2.80
N MET A 127 12.04 -45.33 3.19
CA MET A 127 10.61 -45.16 3.01
C MET A 127 10.07 -43.95 3.76
N MET A 128 10.55 -43.70 4.99
CA MET A 128 10.16 -42.53 5.78
C MET A 128 10.68 -41.22 5.15
N SER A 129 11.91 -41.24 4.62
CA SER A 129 12.48 -40.12 3.85
C SER A 129 11.67 -39.86 2.57
N GLU A 130 11.32 -40.89 1.81
CA GLU A 130 10.46 -40.75 0.62
C GLU A 130 9.06 -40.24 0.99
N GLN A 131 8.46 -40.73 2.07
CA GLN A 131 7.15 -40.27 2.53
C GLN A 131 7.17 -38.78 2.90
N THR A 132 8.22 -38.32 3.59
CA THR A 132 8.37 -36.89 3.93
C THR A 132 8.63 -36.02 2.70
N GLN A 133 9.42 -36.50 1.74
CA GLN A 133 9.62 -35.83 0.45
C GLN A 133 8.32 -35.73 -0.37
N LEU A 134 7.53 -36.81 -0.41
CA LEU A 134 6.23 -36.80 -1.10
C LEU A 134 5.22 -35.87 -0.40
N ALA A 135 5.23 -35.83 0.93
CA ALA A 135 4.37 -34.92 1.68
C ALA A 135 4.71 -33.44 1.40
N THR A 136 5.99 -33.08 1.46
CA THR A 136 6.45 -31.72 1.14
C THR A 136 6.19 -31.34 -0.32
N ALA A 137 6.40 -32.26 -1.25
CA ALA A 137 6.03 -32.06 -2.66
C ALA A 137 4.52 -31.81 -2.80
N ASN A 138 3.67 -32.60 -2.14
CA ASN A 138 2.22 -32.43 -2.18
C ASN A 138 1.77 -31.07 -1.60
N GLU A 139 2.37 -30.63 -0.49
CA GLU A 139 2.11 -29.31 0.09
C GLU A 139 2.50 -28.17 -0.87
N SER A 140 3.66 -28.27 -1.53
CA SER A 140 4.09 -27.28 -2.52
C SER A 140 3.17 -27.20 -3.74
N ILE A 141 2.69 -28.36 -4.22
CA ILE A 141 1.71 -28.44 -5.31
C ILE A 141 0.38 -27.83 -4.86
N SER A 142 -0.09 -28.15 -3.66
CA SER A 142 -1.33 -27.61 -3.11
C SER A 142 -1.27 -26.08 -2.94
N ALA A 143 -0.16 -25.57 -2.42
CA ALA A 143 0.08 -24.13 -2.28
C ALA A 143 0.12 -23.42 -3.65
N SER A 144 0.74 -24.03 -4.66
CA SER A 144 0.78 -23.48 -6.02
C SER A 144 -0.62 -23.48 -6.65
N LEU A 145 -1.35 -24.60 -6.51
CA LEU A 145 -2.68 -24.80 -7.06
C LEU A 145 -3.72 -23.82 -6.47
N HIS A 146 -3.57 -23.43 -5.20
CA HIS A 146 -4.43 -22.46 -4.54
C HIS A 146 -4.58 -21.17 -5.37
N TYR A 147 -3.48 -20.62 -5.88
CA TYR A 147 -3.50 -19.40 -6.70
C TYR A 147 -4.23 -19.57 -8.04
N TYR A 148 -4.35 -20.78 -8.58
CA TYR A 148 -5.12 -21.04 -9.80
C TYR A 148 -6.61 -21.21 -9.52
N GLN A 149 -6.97 -21.75 -8.35
CA GLN A 149 -8.36 -21.96 -7.95
C GLN A 149 -9.09 -20.65 -7.61
N GLN A 150 -8.36 -19.63 -7.14
CA GLN A 150 -8.98 -18.35 -6.74
C GLN A 150 -9.75 -17.65 -7.86
N TYR A 151 -9.39 -17.88 -9.12
CA TYR A 151 -10.05 -17.28 -10.28
C TYR A 151 -11.56 -17.52 -10.31
N VAL A 152 -12.01 -18.75 -10.03
CA VAL A 152 -13.45 -19.11 -10.08
C VAL A 152 -14.23 -18.35 -9.00
N TRP A 153 -13.64 -18.23 -7.82
CA TRP A 153 -14.21 -17.48 -6.71
C TRP A 153 -14.30 -15.98 -7.04
N LEU A 154 -13.20 -15.40 -7.54
CA LEU A 154 -13.12 -14.00 -7.96
C LEU A 154 -14.18 -13.64 -9.00
N LEU A 155 -14.29 -14.46 -10.05
CA LEU A 155 -15.24 -14.25 -11.14
C LEU A 155 -16.70 -14.25 -10.65
N LYS A 156 -17.05 -15.18 -9.76
CA LYS A 156 -18.39 -15.29 -9.18
C LYS A 156 -18.71 -14.08 -8.29
N LYS A 157 -17.75 -13.62 -7.49
CA LYS A 157 -17.94 -12.46 -6.61
C LYS A 157 -18.09 -11.17 -7.42
N LEU A 158 -17.26 -10.96 -8.43
CA LEU A 158 -17.32 -9.79 -9.33
C LEU A 158 -18.61 -9.71 -10.16
N ALA A 159 -19.29 -10.84 -10.39
CA ALA A 159 -20.58 -10.85 -11.08
C ALA A 159 -21.77 -10.35 -10.23
N THR A 160 -21.55 -10.04 -8.95
CA THR A 160 -22.64 -9.63 -8.04
C THR A 160 -23.09 -8.18 -8.36
N PRO A 161 -24.40 -7.92 -8.61
CA PRO A 161 -24.88 -6.65 -9.16
C PRO A 161 -24.87 -5.45 -8.20
N LYS A 162 -24.46 -5.61 -6.94
CA LYS A 162 -24.36 -4.53 -5.91
C LYS A 162 -23.16 -4.73 -5.00
N LEU A 163 -21.95 -4.74 -5.59
CA LEU A 163 -20.72 -4.77 -4.80
C LEU A 163 -20.50 -3.41 -4.16
N SER A 164 -20.48 -3.37 -2.82
CA SER A 164 -20.09 -2.17 -2.09
C SER A 164 -18.60 -1.92 -2.33
N LEU A 165 -18.27 -0.87 -3.08
CA LEU A 165 -16.89 -0.49 -3.45
C LEU A 165 -16.03 -0.16 -2.22
N THR A 166 -16.64 0.22 -1.11
CA THR A 166 -15.94 0.51 0.15
C THR A 166 -15.93 -0.68 1.12
N GLY A 167 -16.56 -1.81 0.77
CA GLY A 167 -16.73 -2.95 1.68
C GLY A 167 -15.49 -3.84 1.78
N THR A 168 -15.34 -4.54 2.91
CA THR A 168 -14.24 -5.50 3.17
C THR A 168 -14.13 -6.58 2.10
N LEU A 169 -15.26 -7.02 1.54
CA LEU A 169 -15.29 -7.99 0.44
C LEU A 169 -14.58 -7.48 -0.82
N PHE A 170 -14.73 -6.20 -1.14
CA PHE A 170 -14.08 -5.63 -2.33
C PHE A 170 -12.58 -5.47 -2.10
N THR A 171 -12.17 -5.08 -0.89
CA THR A 171 -10.75 -5.08 -0.50
C THR A 171 -10.13 -6.48 -0.61
N GLN A 172 -10.83 -7.53 -0.16
CA GLN A 172 -10.40 -8.92 -0.31
C GLN A 172 -10.27 -9.35 -1.77
N ILE A 173 -11.19 -8.92 -2.64
CA ILE A 173 -11.10 -9.18 -4.08
C ILE A 173 -9.83 -8.54 -4.65
N LEU A 174 -9.55 -7.28 -4.31
CA LEU A 174 -8.37 -6.57 -4.80
C LEU A 174 -7.06 -7.15 -4.26
N SER A 175 -7.00 -7.50 -2.96
CA SER A 175 -5.80 -8.10 -2.35
C SER A 175 -5.51 -9.47 -2.94
N THR A 176 -6.52 -10.32 -3.10
CA THR A 176 -6.35 -11.65 -3.70
C THR A 176 -5.92 -11.58 -5.16
N ILE A 177 -6.46 -10.64 -5.96
CA ILE A 177 -5.97 -10.38 -7.33
C ILE A 177 -4.48 -9.99 -7.30
N HIS A 178 -4.10 -9.07 -6.41
CA HIS A 178 -2.72 -8.61 -6.29
C HIS A 178 -1.76 -9.74 -5.87
N GLU A 179 -2.13 -10.53 -4.88
CA GLU A 179 -1.38 -11.70 -4.41
C GLU A 179 -1.21 -12.74 -5.52
N CYS A 180 -2.30 -13.08 -6.25
CA CYS A 180 -2.24 -14.05 -7.34
C CYS A 180 -1.36 -13.58 -8.50
N ILE A 181 -1.49 -12.31 -8.92
CA ILE A 181 -0.64 -11.75 -9.98
C ILE A 181 0.83 -11.72 -9.55
N SER A 182 1.10 -11.33 -8.30
CA SER A 182 2.47 -11.25 -7.77
C SER A 182 3.13 -12.63 -7.69
N TYR A 183 2.40 -13.64 -7.20
CA TYR A 183 2.90 -15.01 -7.14
C TYR A 183 3.18 -15.59 -8.53
N LEU A 184 2.25 -15.43 -9.48
CA LEU A 184 2.40 -15.97 -10.84
C LEU A 184 3.54 -15.29 -11.61
N ARG A 185 3.73 -13.97 -11.43
CA ARG A 185 4.87 -13.26 -12.02
C ARG A 185 6.22 -13.67 -11.43
N ALA A 186 6.25 -14.13 -10.17
CA ALA A 186 7.45 -14.67 -9.54
C ALA A 186 7.80 -16.10 -10.01
N HIS A 187 6.85 -16.84 -10.59
CA HIS A 187 7.03 -18.22 -11.06
C HIS A 187 6.69 -18.38 -12.55
N PRO A 188 7.45 -17.73 -13.47
CA PRO A 188 7.18 -17.78 -14.90
C PRO A 188 7.44 -19.16 -15.53
N GLU A 189 8.11 -20.07 -14.81
CA GLU A 189 8.40 -21.44 -15.28
C GLU A 189 7.14 -22.33 -15.36
N GLN A 190 6.04 -21.95 -14.71
CA GLN A 190 4.80 -22.71 -14.74
C GLN A 190 4.05 -22.50 -16.06
N ASN A 191 3.72 -23.59 -16.75
CA ASN A 191 3.20 -23.58 -18.13
C ASN A 191 1.92 -22.73 -18.32
N GLU A 192 1.04 -22.66 -17.31
CA GLU A 192 -0.22 -21.92 -17.39
C GLU A 192 -0.17 -20.53 -16.74
N ALA A 193 0.99 -20.11 -16.20
CA ALA A 193 1.11 -18.86 -15.44
C ALA A 193 0.69 -17.64 -16.27
N GLU A 194 1.17 -17.52 -17.51
CA GLU A 194 0.87 -16.38 -18.40
C GLU A 194 -0.64 -16.28 -18.70
N GLN A 195 -1.30 -17.42 -18.96
CA GLN A 195 -2.74 -17.45 -19.21
C GLN A 195 -3.56 -16.99 -18.01
N TYR A 196 -3.16 -17.40 -16.80
CA TYR A 196 -3.85 -16.99 -15.57
C TYR A 196 -3.54 -15.54 -15.18
N ILE A 197 -2.32 -15.04 -15.46
CA ILE A 197 -2.01 -13.61 -15.30
C ILE A 197 -3.00 -12.77 -16.11
N HIS A 198 -3.22 -13.10 -17.39
CA HIS A 198 -4.20 -12.37 -18.21
C HIS A 198 -5.64 -12.47 -17.69
N LYS A 199 -6.05 -13.65 -17.19
CA LYS A 199 -7.36 -13.82 -16.54
C LYS A 199 -7.52 -12.93 -15.30
N TYR A 200 -6.47 -12.82 -14.48
CA TYR A 200 -6.47 -11.96 -13.30
C TYR A 200 -6.40 -10.47 -13.65
N GLU A 201 -5.66 -10.10 -14.70
CA GLU A 201 -5.65 -8.75 -15.25
C GLU A 201 -7.04 -8.36 -15.78
N GLN A 202 -7.78 -9.30 -16.40
CA GLN A 202 -9.17 -9.06 -16.78
C GLN A 202 -10.08 -8.86 -15.56
N CYS A 203 -9.87 -9.62 -14.48
CA CYS A 203 -10.61 -9.41 -13.22
C CYS A 203 -10.29 -8.05 -12.61
N LEU A 204 -9.02 -7.61 -12.66
CA LEU A 204 -8.59 -6.29 -12.25
C LEU A 204 -9.30 -5.20 -13.06
N SER A 205 -9.27 -5.30 -14.39
CA SER A 205 -9.94 -4.34 -15.29
C SER A 205 -11.43 -4.22 -14.99
N ARG A 206 -12.12 -5.35 -14.76
CA ARG A 206 -13.53 -5.36 -14.34
C ARG A 206 -13.73 -4.70 -12.97
N SER A 207 -12.84 -4.94 -12.02
CA SER A 207 -12.90 -4.34 -10.67
C SER A 207 -12.72 -2.82 -10.74
N LEU A 208 -11.72 -2.35 -11.48
CA LEU A 208 -11.47 -0.91 -11.65
C LEU A 208 -12.61 -0.24 -12.44
N THR A 209 -13.18 -0.92 -13.45
CA THR A 209 -14.37 -0.44 -14.16
C THR A 209 -15.58 -0.31 -13.23
N ALA A 210 -15.76 -1.22 -12.28
CA ALA A 210 -16.81 -1.12 -11.28
C ALA A 210 -16.60 0.08 -10.34
N ILE A 211 -15.35 0.36 -9.94
CA ILE A 211 -15.01 1.58 -9.18
C ILE A 211 -15.38 2.82 -9.99
N LYS A 212 -14.91 2.90 -11.24
CA LYS A 212 -15.23 4.01 -12.15
C LYS A 212 -16.74 4.24 -12.23
N ALA A 213 -17.50 3.19 -12.54
CA ALA A 213 -18.96 3.28 -12.70
C ALA A 213 -19.65 3.77 -11.42
N GLY A 214 -19.24 3.27 -10.24
CA GLY A 214 -19.80 3.71 -8.96
C GLY A 214 -19.46 5.16 -8.64
N VAL A 215 -18.21 5.58 -8.84
CA VAL A 215 -17.79 6.98 -8.60
C VAL A 215 -18.52 7.94 -9.53
N LEU A 216 -18.62 7.63 -10.81
CA LEU A 216 -19.36 8.47 -11.77
C LEU A 216 -20.85 8.56 -11.40
N ALA A 217 -21.45 7.45 -10.95
CA ALA A 217 -22.84 7.45 -10.49
C ALA A 217 -23.04 8.31 -9.22
N ASP A 218 -22.12 8.25 -8.26
CA ASP A 218 -22.18 9.10 -7.06
C ASP A 218 -21.99 10.59 -7.39
N LEU A 219 -21.05 10.93 -8.29
CA LEU A 219 -20.85 12.31 -8.76
C LEU A 219 -22.10 12.86 -9.48
N GLU A 220 -22.69 12.04 -10.35
CA GLU A 220 -23.90 12.40 -11.07
C GLU A 220 -25.11 12.54 -10.14
N SER A 221 -25.21 11.69 -9.11
CA SER A 221 -26.21 11.83 -8.05
C SER A 221 -26.02 13.13 -7.28
N CYS A 222 -24.78 13.56 -7.00
CA CYS A 222 -24.50 14.85 -6.34
C CYS A 222 -24.97 16.01 -7.21
N ARG A 223 -24.68 15.97 -8.52
CA ARG A 223 -25.13 16.97 -9.50
C ARG A 223 -26.65 17.09 -9.48
N GLN A 224 -27.35 15.96 -9.55
CA GLN A 224 -28.80 15.93 -9.59
C GLN A 224 -29.44 16.43 -8.28
N ASP A 225 -28.87 16.10 -7.11
CA ASP A 225 -29.37 16.59 -5.82
C ASP A 225 -29.18 18.12 -5.68
N VAL A 226 -28.01 18.65 -6.10
CA VAL A 226 -27.78 20.10 -6.15
C VAL A 226 -28.82 20.78 -7.04
N LEU A 227 -29.00 20.30 -8.28
CA LEU A 227 -29.95 20.90 -9.22
C LEU A 227 -31.40 20.82 -8.73
N TYR A 228 -31.77 19.68 -8.15
CA TYR A 228 -33.10 19.49 -7.56
C TYR A 228 -33.35 20.50 -6.43
N ARG A 229 -32.42 20.63 -5.47
CA ARG A 229 -32.60 21.58 -4.36
C ARG A 229 -32.51 23.02 -4.82
N GLN A 230 -31.63 23.35 -5.77
CA GLN A 230 -31.53 24.69 -6.35
C GLN A 230 -32.84 25.14 -7.00
N SER A 231 -33.54 24.24 -7.70
CA SER A 231 -34.86 24.53 -8.29
C SER A 231 -35.96 24.86 -7.27
N ARG A 232 -35.81 24.43 -6.01
CA ARG A 232 -36.74 24.74 -4.91
C ARG A 232 -36.43 26.08 -4.25
N PHE A 233 -35.22 26.61 -4.39
CA PHE A 233 -34.86 27.94 -3.91
C PHE A 233 -35.26 29.05 -4.90
N THR A 234 -35.42 28.73 -6.18
CA THR A 234 -35.80 29.69 -7.23
C THR A 234 -37.32 29.82 -7.44
N THR A 235 -38.14 29.03 -6.75
CA THR A 235 -39.60 29.25 -6.76
C THR A 235 -39.94 30.52 -6.00
N PRO A 236 -40.71 31.45 -6.59
CA PRO A 236 -41.03 32.72 -5.95
C PRO A 236 -41.87 32.44 -4.70
N SER A 237 -41.39 32.90 -3.56
CA SER A 237 -42.24 33.14 -2.39
C SER A 237 -43.41 34.03 -2.84
N GLN A 238 -44.63 33.62 -2.48
CA GLN A 238 -45.87 34.37 -2.75
C GLN A 238 -45.99 35.69 -1.97
N ASP A 239 -44.94 36.12 -1.28
CA ASP A 239 -44.91 37.40 -0.59
C ASP A 239 -44.51 38.47 -1.60
N GLY A 240 -45.49 39.31 -1.98
CA GLY A 240 -45.47 40.30 -3.05
C GLY A 240 -44.45 41.44 -2.97
N SER A 241 -43.27 41.24 -2.36
CA SER A 241 -42.13 42.12 -2.55
C SER A 241 -41.42 41.76 -3.85
N GLY A 242 -41.90 42.32 -4.97
CA GLY A 242 -41.37 42.14 -6.32
C GLY A 242 -39.93 42.66 -6.50
N ARG A 243 -38.95 42.03 -5.87
CA ARG A 243 -37.54 42.14 -6.25
C ARG A 243 -37.21 40.97 -7.18
N PRO A 244 -36.80 41.23 -8.44
CA PRO A 244 -36.51 40.17 -9.40
C PRO A 244 -35.42 39.25 -8.84
N GLY A 245 -35.74 37.95 -8.77
CA GLY A 245 -34.97 36.88 -8.12
C GLY A 245 -33.65 36.48 -8.80
N ILE A 246 -32.86 37.45 -9.22
CA ILE A 246 -31.52 37.24 -9.81
C ILE A 246 -30.44 38.05 -9.05
N LEU A 247 -30.82 39.06 -8.25
CA LEU A 247 -29.86 39.96 -7.59
C LEU A 247 -29.30 39.44 -6.25
N SER A 248 -29.76 38.30 -5.73
CA SER A 248 -29.34 37.77 -4.42
C SER A 248 -28.12 36.81 -4.48
N CYS A 249 -27.44 36.70 -5.63
CA CYS A 249 -26.29 35.80 -5.82
C CYS A 249 -24.97 36.25 -5.18
N VAL A 250 -24.92 37.45 -4.58
CA VAL A 250 -23.69 37.99 -3.98
C VAL A 250 -23.54 37.57 -2.51
N ASP A 251 -24.64 37.26 -1.81
CA ASP A 251 -24.68 37.04 -0.35
C ASP A 251 -25.40 35.75 0.09
N ASN A 252 -25.61 34.77 -0.80
CA ASN A 252 -26.27 33.52 -0.41
C ASN A 252 -25.25 32.48 0.06
N ASP A 253 -24.78 32.62 1.30
CA ASP A 253 -24.01 31.57 2.00
C ASP A 253 -24.70 30.20 1.89
N ASP A 254 -26.03 30.17 1.86
CA ASP A 254 -26.85 28.97 1.67
C ASP A 254 -26.62 28.26 0.33
N THR A 255 -26.36 29.00 -0.75
CA THR A 255 -26.12 28.42 -2.08
C THR A 255 -24.76 27.72 -2.13
N PHE A 256 -23.73 28.33 -1.54
CA PHE A 256 -22.40 27.73 -1.44
C PHE A 256 -22.38 26.57 -0.42
N ALA A 257 -23.09 26.71 0.70
CA ALA A 257 -23.27 25.63 1.67
C ALA A 257 -23.92 24.39 1.02
N LEU A 258 -24.91 24.59 0.15
CA LEU A 258 -25.52 23.51 -0.63
C LEU A 258 -24.51 22.86 -1.61
N LEU A 259 -23.80 23.67 -2.41
CA LEU A 259 -22.86 23.21 -3.44
C LEU A 259 -21.68 22.42 -2.89
N TYR A 260 -21.17 22.82 -1.72
CA TYR A 260 -20.03 22.18 -1.08
C TYR A 260 -20.45 21.11 -0.09
N GLY A 261 -21.58 21.29 0.60
CA GLY A 261 -22.09 20.33 1.59
C GLY A 261 -22.50 19.00 0.96
N ILE A 262 -23.27 19.02 -0.15
CA ILE A 262 -23.72 17.78 -0.81
C ILE A 262 -22.53 16.95 -1.30
N PHE A 263 -21.58 17.58 -1.98
CA PHE A 263 -20.39 16.91 -2.49
C PHE A 263 -19.49 16.45 -1.32
N GLY A 264 -19.33 17.26 -0.28
CA GLY A 264 -18.51 16.92 0.88
C GLY A 264 -18.97 15.66 1.61
N VAL A 265 -20.29 15.40 1.70
CA VAL A 265 -20.83 14.17 2.31
C VAL A 265 -20.41 12.91 1.55
N LYS A 266 -20.29 12.99 0.21
CA LYS A 266 -19.92 11.87 -0.65
C LYS A 266 -18.40 11.72 -0.86
N ALA A 267 -17.64 12.78 -0.60
CA ALA A 267 -16.20 12.84 -0.85
C ALA A 267 -15.43 11.68 -0.20
N ASN A 268 -15.66 11.42 1.10
CA ASN A 268 -14.97 10.36 1.82
C ASN A 268 -15.25 8.96 1.28
N ALA A 269 -16.48 8.68 0.84
CA ALA A 269 -16.85 7.37 0.29
C ALA A 269 -16.13 7.10 -1.04
N ILE A 270 -16.11 8.11 -1.93
CA ILE A 270 -15.39 8.04 -3.21
C ILE A 270 -13.89 7.93 -2.98
N ARG A 271 -13.34 8.75 -2.08
CA ARG A 271 -11.92 8.72 -1.71
C ARG A 271 -11.51 7.33 -1.21
N ASN A 272 -12.31 6.72 -0.33
CA ASN A 272 -12.03 5.39 0.19
C ASN A 272 -12.09 4.31 -0.90
N ALA A 273 -12.97 4.44 -1.90
CA ALA A 273 -13.01 3.52 -3.03
C ALA A 273 -11.73 3.58 -3.87
N PHE A 274 -11.20 4.78 -4.12
CA PHE A 274 -9.90 4.95 -4.76
C PHE A 274 -8.75 4.45 -3.88
N GLN A 275 -8.77 4.74 -2.58
CA GLN A 275 -7.74 4.32 -1.63
C GLN A 275 -7.53 2.79 -1.63
N GLN A 276 -8.62 2.03 -1.64
CA GLN A 276 -8.55 0.56 -1.64
C GLN A 276 -7.86 0.02 -2.89
N ALA A 277 -8.12 0.61 -4.06
CA ALA A 277 -7.43 0.23 -5.30
C ALA A 277 -6.00 0.77 -5.36
N PHE A 278 -5.77 1.96 -4.84
CA PHE A 278 -4.46 2.60 -4.80
C PHE A 278 -3.42 1.77 -4.05
N GLN A 279 -3.80 1.20 -2.90
CA GLN A 279 -2.92 0.37 -2.06
C GLN A 279 -2.22 -0.74 -2.86
N PHE A 280 -2.92 -1.34 -3.83
CA PHE A 280 -2.43 -2.50 -4.57
C PHE A 280 -1.99 -2.17 -6.01
N PHE A 281 -2.57 -1.15 -6.63
CA PHE A 281 -2.50 -0.95 -8.09
C PHE A 281 -2.04 0.45 -8.53
N ALA A 282 -1.45 1.25 -7.64
CA ALA A 282 -0.97 2.61 -7.97
C ALA A 282 -0.07 2.68 -9.22
N THR A 283 0.77 1.67 -9.46
CA THR A 283 1.70 1.62 -10.61
C THR A 283 1.02 1.24 -11.93
N TYR A 284 -0.19 0.69 -11.89
CA TYR A 284 -0.87 0.21 -13.08
C TYR A 284 -1.41 1.37 -13.94
N PRO A 285 -1.13 1.39 -15.25
CA PRO A 285 -1.57 2.48 -16.13
C PRO A 285 -3.10 2.55 -16.24
N GLU A 286 -3.79 1.41 -16.16
CA GLU A 286 -5.26 1.35 -16.20
C GLU A 286 -5.90 2.08 -15.01
N TYR A 287 -5.35 1.89 -13.80
CA TYR A 287 -5.78 2.63 -12.61
C TYR A 287 -5.62 4.14 -12.82
N GLN A 288 -4.46 4.57 -13.32
CA GLN A 288 -4.18 5.99 -13.58
C GLN A 288 -5.14 6.61 -14.60
N THR A 289 -5.48 5.87 -15.66
CA THR A 289 -6.47 6.30 -16.66
C THR A 289 -7.85 6.47 -16.03
N ILE A 290 -8.30 5.50 -15.24
CA ILE A 290 -9.61 5.54 -14.60
C ILE A 290 -9.74 6.71 -13.62
N VAL A 291 -8.72 6.97 -12.81
CA VAL A 291 -8.72 8.13 -11.91
C VAL A 291 -8.79 9.43 -12.73
N SER A 292 -7.98 9.55 -13.80
CA SER A 292 -7.99 10.75 -14.66
C SER A 292 -9.36 10.99 -15.31
N GLU A 293 -10.04 9.94 -15.77
CA GLU A 293 -11.39 10.06 -16.32
C GLU A 293 -12.41 10.51 -15.27
N CYS A 294 -12.31 9.99 -14.04
CA CYS A 294 -13.19 10.42 -12.93
C CYS A 294 -12.93 11.88 -12.53
N GLU A 295 -11.68 12.34 -12.56
CA GLU A 295 -11.33 13.75 -12.34
C GLU A 295 -11.89 14.65 -13.44
N GLN A 296 -11.78 14.24 -14.70
CA GLN A 296 -12.34 14.99 -15.82
C GLN A 296 -13.86 15.14 -15.69
N GLU A 297 -14.56 14.07 -15.31
CA GLU A 297 -16.01 14.15 -15.08
C GLU A 297 -16.33 15.03 -13.87
N TYR A 298 -15.59 14.90 -12.77
CA TYR A 298 -15.72 15.80 -11.61
C TYR A 298 -15.63 17.27 -12.06
N PHE A 299 -14.58 17.65 -12.79
CA PHE A 299 -14.41 19.03 -13.24
C PHE A 299 -15.47 19.46 -14.27
N SER A 300 -15.93 18.56 -15.14
CA SER A 300 -17.04 18.80 -16.05
C SER A 300 -18.31 19.19 -15.29
N ILE A 301 -18.69 18.37 -14.31
CA ILE A 301 -19.86 18.60 -13.46
C ILE A 301 -19.71 19.90 -12.67
N ARG A 302 -18.57 20.12 -12.01
CA ARG A 302 -18.33 21.34 -11.23
C ARG A 302 -18.36 22.59 -12.11
N ASN A 303 -17.82 22.53 -13.33
CA ASN A 303 -17.88 23.65 -14.27
C ASN A 303 -19.32 23.97 -14.68
N GLN A 304 -20.15 22.96 -14.94
CA GLN A 304 -21.57 23.16 -15.26
C GLN A 304 -22.36 23.81 -14.12
N LEU A 305 -22.05 23.45 -12.87
CA LEU A 305 -22.72 24.01 -11.69
C LEU A 305 -22.22 25.43 -11.35
N LEU A 306 -20.91 25.66 -11.40
CA LEU A 306 -20.30 26.92 -10.97
C LEU A 306 -20.39 28.03 -12.01
N ARG A 307 -20.29 27.72 -13.31
CA ARG A 307 -20.30 28.72 -14.39
C ARG A 307 -21.50 29.67 -14.35
N PRO A 308 -22.77 29.22 -14.26
CA PRO A 308 -23.91 30.14 -14.22
C PRO A 308 -23.92 31.02 -12.96
N ILE A 309 -23.43 30.48 -11.84
CA ILE A 309 -23.36 31.21 -10.56
C ILE A 309 -22.31 32.31 -10.64
N VAL A 310 -21.09 31.98 -11.10
CA VAL A 310 -20.02 32.95 -11.31
C VAL A 310 -20.44 34.04 -12.28
N GLN A 311 -21.11 33.68 -13.39
CA GLN A 311 -21.65 34.66 -14.33
C GLN A 311 -22.67 35.60 -13.68
N ALA A 312 -23.63 35.06 -12.92
CA ALA A 312 -24.63 35.87 -12.24
C ALA A 312 -24.02 36.78 -11.17
N THR A 313 -23.10 36.27 -10.34
CA THR A 313 -22.42 37.05 -9.29
C THR A 313 -21.57 38.16 -9.89
N LEU A 314 -20.81 37.89 -10.95
CA LEU A 314 -20.02 38.92 -11.62
C LEU A 314 -20.90 39.98 -12.29
N GLN A 315 -22.02 39.59 -12.92
CA GLN A 315 -22.99 40.56 -13.46
C GLN A 315 -23.59 41.44 -12.35
N ALA A 316 -23.94 40.86 -11.20
CA ALA A 316 -24.43 41.61 -10.04
C ALA A 316 -23.37 42.58 -9.48
N LEU A 317 -22.10 42.16 -9.42
CA LEU A 317 -20.99 43.04 -9.03
C LEU A 317 -20.80 44.18 -10.04
N CYS A 318 -20.90 43.91 -11.34
CA CYS A 318 -20.85 44.95 -12.39
C CYS A 318 -21.97 45.97 -12.21
N LEU A 319 -23.19 45.53 -11.90
CA LEU A 319 -24.33 46.41 -11.64
C LEU A 319 -24.16 47.21 -10.35
N ARG A 320 -23.53 46.65 -9.32
CA ARG A 320 -23.24 47.32 -8.04
C ARG A 320 -22.18 48.41 -8.20
N HIS A 321 -21.17 48.16 -9.04
CA HIS A 321 -19.97 48.99 -9.16
C HIS A 321 -19.84 49.69 -10.52
N GLN A 322 -20.95 50.20 -11.08
CA GLN A 322 -20.99 50.82 -12.42
C GLN A 322 -19.98 51.97 -12.60
N ASN A 323 -19.68 52.70 -11.53
CA ASN A 323 -18.85 53.91 -11.59
C ASN A 323 -17.39 53.67 -11.16
N SER A 324 -17.01 52.45 -10.74
CA SER A 324 -15.69 52.19 -10.18
C SER A 324 -15.13 50.84 -10.63
N SER A 325 -14.43 50.85 -11.76
CA SER A 325 -13.77 49.65 -12.32
C SER A 325 -12.77 49.02 -11.34
N CYS A 326 -12.10 49.82 -10.52
CA CYS A 326 -11.10 49.34 -9.55
C CYS A 326 -11.73 48.57 -8.37
N THR A 327 -12.86 49.05 -7.84
CA THR A 327 -13.57 48.34 -6.76
C THR A 327 -14.24 47.07 -7.28
N LEU A 328 -14.85 47.12 -8.47
CA LEU A 328 -15.34 45.95 -9.19
C LEU A 328 -14.24 44.88 -9.35
N THR A 329 -13.06 45.30 -9.79
CA THR A 329 -11.93 44.38 -10.01
C THR A 329 -11.46 43.75 -8.70
N ARG A 330 -11.32 44.54 -7.63
CA ARG A 330 -10.93 44.04 -6.31
C ARG A 330 -11.93 43.03 -5.74
N ASP A 331 -13.22 43.35 -5.79
CA ASP A 331 -14.29 42.46 -5.31
C ASP A 331 -14.38 41.19 -6.15
N GLY A 332 -14.30 41.31 -7.47
CA GLY A 332 -14.33 40.17 -8.39
C GLY A 332 -13.15 39.23 -8.21
N CYS A 333 -11.92 39.77 -8.06
CA CYS A 333 -10.74 38.97 -7.75
C CYS A 333 -10.84 38.31 -6.37
N THR A 334 -11.32 39.03 -5.35
CA THR A 334 -11.50 38.47 -4.00
C THR A 334 -12.51 37.33 -3.99
N PHE A 335 -13.64 37.49 -4.69
CA PHE A 335 -14.64 36.45 -4.87
C PHE A 335 -14.05 35.21 -5.55
N LEU A 336 -13.35 35.40 -6.68
CA LEU A 336 -12.71 34.28 -7.39
C LEU A 336 -11.68 33.58 -6.49
N LEU A 337 -10.78 34.31 -5.85
CA LEU A 337 -9.76 33.69 -5.00
C LEU A 337 -10.36 32.84 -3.87
N ARG A 338 -11.46 33.30 -3.23
CA ARG A 338 -12.20 32.48 -2.26
C ARG A 338 -12.80 31.23 -2.90
N LEU A 339 -13.45 31.38 -4.05
CA LEU A 339 -14.00 30.25 -4.81
C LEU A 339 -12.91 29.23 -5.21
N CYS A 340 -11.70 29.70 -5.52
CA CYS A 340 -10.55 28.84 -5.81
C CYS A 340 -10.18 28.00 -4.58
N ASP A 341 -10.10 28.63 -3.41
CA ASP A 341 -9.74 27.97 -2.17
C ASP A 341 -10.80 26.94 -1.75
N ASP A 342 -12.08 27.28 -1.86
CA ASP A 342 -13.19 26.37 -1.54
C ASP A 342 -13.23 25.18 -2.50
N GLU A 343 -13.05 25.41 -3.80
CA GLU A 343 -13.04 24.34 -4.79
C GLU A 343 -11.81 23.44 -4.68
N LEU A 344 -10.65 24.02 -4.36
CA LEU A 344 -9.45 23.24 -4.07
C LEU A 344 -9.65 22.39 -2.82
N ARG A 345 -10.25 22.96 -1.76
CA ARG A 345 -10.52 22.23 -0.52
C ARG A 345 -11.45 21.04 -0.78
N LEU A 346 -12.51 21.23 -1.55
CA LEU A 346 -13.42 20.15 -1.92
C LEU A 346 -12.70 19.10 -2.76
N TYR A 347 -12.01 19.51 -3.83
CA TYR A 347 -11.26 18.60 -4.71
C TYR A 347 -10.27 17.73 -3.91
N LYS A 348 -9.57 18.32 -2.93
CA LYS A 348 -8.67 17.58 -2.04
C LYS A 348 -9.38 16.48 -1.23
N GLN A 349 -10.62 16.69 -0.79
CA GLN A 349 -11.38 15.67 -0.06
C GLN A 349 -11.73 14.45 -0.91
N PHE A 350 -11.77 14.58 -2.24
CA PHE A 350 -12.05 13.45 -3.15
C PHE A 350 -10.78 12.71 -3.58
N PHE A 351 -9.75 13.45 -3.99
CA PHE A 351 -8.63 12.90 -4.76
C PHE A 351 -7.28 12.95 -4.04
N VAL A 352 -7.16 13.65 -2.91
CA VAL A 352 -5.98 13.50 -2.05
C VAL A 352 -6.15 12.25 -1.22
N LEU A 353 -5.43 11.21 -1.62
CA LEU A 353 -5.38 9.92 -0.96
C LEU A 353 -4.50 10.01 0.28
N ASP A 354 -5.02 9.53 1.41
CA ASP A 354 -4.27 9.45 2.66
C ASP A 354 -3.36 8.21 2.55
N PHE A 355 -2.04 8.40 2.52
CA PHE A 355 -1.12 7.28 2.75
C PHE A 355 -1.20 6.96 4.24
N ASP A 356 -1.93 5.90 4.59
CA ASP A 356 -2.13 5.50 5.98
C ASP A 356 -0.78 5.46 6.71
N GLN A 357 -0.65 6.24 7.79
CA GLN A 357 0.45 6.16 8.76
C GLN A 357 0.29 4.93 9.67
N GLY A 358 -0.17 3.83 9.10
CA GLY A 358 -0.51 2.60 9.79
C GLY A 358 0.66 1.64 9.81
N THR A 359 1.39 1.67 10.92
CA THR A 359 2.41 0.71 11.41
C THR A 359 3.86 0.93 10.95
N ASN A 360 4.64 1.33 11.96
CA ASN A 360 6.10 1.45 12.06
C ASN A 360 6.73 2.67 11.42
N ASP A 361 7.45 3.41 12.27
CA ASP A 361 8.44 4.44 11.96
C ASP A 361 9.62 3.86 11.17
N ASP A 362 9.35 3.23 10.02
CA ASP A 362 10.37 2.69 9.14
C ASP A 362 10.80 3.80 8.17
N PRO A 363 12.00 4.39 8.32
CA PRO A 363 12.49 5.45 7.45
C PRO A 363 12.59 4.99 5.98
N PHE A 364 12.66 3.67 5.73
CA PHE A 364 12.61 3.09 4.38
C PHE A 364 11.24 3.23 3.72
N PHE A 365 10.14 3.09 4.45
CA PHE A 365 8.79 3.22 3.88
C PHE A 365 8.51 4.69 3.55
N THR A 366 8.90 5.62 4.44
CA THR A 366 8.85 7.07 4.20
C THR A 366 9.76 7.51 3.04
N LEU A 367 10.94 6.89 2.91
CA LEU A 367 11.85 7.16 1.79
C LEU A 367 11.29 6.61 0.47
N ILE A 368 10.70 5.41 0.45
CA ILE A 368 9.99 4.86 -0.72
C ILE A 368 8.78 5.73 -1.06
N ILE A 369 8.05 6.28 -0.08
CA ILE A 369 6.97 7.24 -0.29
C ILE A 369 7.50 8.52 -0.94
N PHE A 370 8.63 9.06 -0.49
CA PHE A 370 9.22 10.26 -1.07
C PHE A 370 9.83 9.97 -2.46
N PHE A 371 10.42 8.79 -2.64
CA PHE A 371 10.93 8.30 -3.93
C PHE A 371 9.79 8.07 -4.91
N LEU A 372 8.68 7.45 -4.48
CA LEU A 372 7.47 7.27 -5.28
C LEU A 372 6.78 8.61 -5.53
N ALA A 373 6.69 9.54 -4.59
CA ALA A 373 6.16 10.88 -4.84
C ALA A 373 7.05 11.71 -5.80
N SER A 374 8.35 11.42 -5.83
CA SER A 374 9.34 12.04 -6.74
C SER A 374 9.39 11.37 -8.12
N LEU A 375 9.30 10.03 -8.20
CA LEU A 375 9.22 9.23 -9.43
C LEU A 375 7.84 9.32 -10.07
N PHE A 376 6.78 9.23 -9.26
CA PHE A 376 5.46 9.76 -9.58
C PHE A 376 5.49 11.28 -9.42
N LYS A 377 6.17 11.95 -10.35
CA LYS A 377 5.71 13.25 -10.89
C LYS A 377 4.21 13.26 -11.21
N ARG A 378 3.56 12.09 -11.20
CA ARG A 378 2.14 11.82 -11.44
C ARG A 378 1.23 11.89 -10.20
N ALA A 379 1.74 11.67 -8.99
CA ALA A 379 0.99 11.99 -7.77
C ALA A 379 0.85 13.52 -7.60
N THR A 380 1.83 14.27 -8.14
CA THR A 380 1.77 15.71 -8.38
C THR A 380 1.05 16.10 -9.68
N LEU A 381 0.73 15.17 -10.60
CA LEU A 381 -0.08 15.46 -11.82
C LEU A 381 -1.58 15.54 -11.54
N PHE A 382 -2.10 14.96 -10.46
CA PHE A 382 -3.49 15.19 -10.05
C PHE A 382 -3.75 16.70 -9.85
N CYS A 383 -2.74 17.46 -9.43
CA CYS A 383 -2.80 18.91 -9.30
C CYS A 383 -2.66 19.69 -10.64
N SER A 384 -2.38 19.05 -11.79
CA SER A 384 -2.20 19.76 -13.06
C SER A 384 -3.53 20.10 -13.77
N THR A 385 -4.57 19.30 -13.54
CA THR A 385 -5.88 19.48 -14.18
C THR A 385 -6.67 20.62 -13.53
N PHE A 386 -6.55 20.79 -12.20
CA PHE A 386 -7.24 21.84 -11.45
C PHE A 386 -6.93 23.26 -11.99
N PRO A 387 -5.66 23.66 -12.23
CA PRO A 387 -5.32 24.92 -12.90
C PRO A 387 -6.03 25.16 -14.23
N PHE A 388 -6.20 24.13 -15.05
CA PHE A 388 -6.89 24.26 -16.34
C PHE A 388 -8.38 24.49 -16.15
N PHE A 389 -9.01 23.70 -15.27
CA PHE A 389 -10.40 23.91 -14.87
C PHE A 389 -10.61 25.33 -14.33
N TYR A 390 -9.76 25.78 -13.40
CA TYR A 390 -9.91 27.07 -12.75
C TYR A 390 -9.59 28.25 -13.70
N ARG A 391 -8.73 28.03 -14.70
CA ARG A 391 -8.52 28.97 -15.81
C ARG A 391 -9.83 29.23 -16.56
N ASN A 392 -10.63 28.20 -16.83
CA ASN A 392 -11.91 28.34 -17.54
C ASN A 392 -12.93 29.14 -16.71
N ILE A 393 -12.98 28.92 -15.39
CA ILE A 393 -13.80 29.73 -14.49
C ILE A 393 -13.33 31.20 -14.46
N SER A 394 -12.02 31.41 -14.33
CA SER A 394 -11.42 32.76 -14.33
C SER A 394 -11.63 33.49 -15.66
N ARG A 395 -11.77 32.77 -16.77
CA ARG A 395 -12.01 33.37 -18.09
C ARG A 395 -13.33 34.12 -18.16
N ILE A 396 -14.33 33.69 -17.38
CA ILE A 396 -15.61 34.40 -17.26
C ILE A 396 -15.36 35.83 -16.79
N PHE A 397 -14.49 36.02 -15.80
CA PHE A 397 -14.15 37.35 -15.28
C PHE A 397 -13.37 38.19 -16.28
N TYR A 398 -12.42 37.58 -17.00
CA TYR A 398 -11.74 38.24 -18.11
C TYR A 398 -12.74 38.76 -19.15
N ASP A 399 -13.70 37.94 -19.57
CA ASP A 399 -14.72 38.33 -20.54
C ASP A 399 -15.63 39.45 -20.01
N THR A 400 -15.87 39.51 -18.69
CA THR A 400 -16.63 40.62 -18.08
C THR A 400 -15.85 41.94 -18.01
N LEU A 401 -14.55 41.91 -17.71
CA LEU A 401 -13.73 43.11 -17.53
C LEU A 401 -13.18 43.66 -18.85
N ARG A 402 -12.95 42.80 -19.84
CA ARG A 402 -12.33 43.20 -21.11
C ARG A 402 -13.06 44.35 -21.82
N PRO A 403 -14.41 44.37 -21.95
CA PRO A 403 -15.11 45.52 -22.53
C PRO A 403 -14.88 46.81 -21.74
N LEU A 404 -14.83 46.74 -20.41
CA LEU A 404 -14.59 47.91 -19.55
C LEU A 404 -13.18 48.48 -19.78
N ILE A 405 -12.18 47.62 -20.00
CA ILE A 405 -10.80 48.03 -20.27
C ILE A 405 -10.69 48.65 -21.67
N ILE A 406 -11.23 47.97 -22.70
CA ILE A 406 -11.14 48.43 -24.09
C ILE A 406 -11.86 49.77 -24.29
N HIS A 407 -12.97 50.03 -23.59
CA HIS A 407 -13.70 51.29 -23.71
C HIS A 407 -13.21 52.40 -22.76
N ASN A 408 -12.32 52.09 -21.81
CA ASN A 408 -11.81 53.11 -20.90
C ASN A 408 -10.98 54.16 -21.66
N GLN A 409 -11.26 55.44 -21.37
CA GLN A 409 -10.59 56.59 -21.96
C GLN A 409 -9.53 57.21 -21.05
N HIS A 410 -9.61 56.95 -19.74
CA HIS A 410 -8.80 57.59 -18.71
C HIS A 410 -7.54 56.79 -18.40
N LEU A 411 -6.38 57.41 -18.63
CA LEU A 411 -5.07 56.80 -18.42
C LEU A 411 -4.84 56.43 -16.94
N GLU A 412 -5.28 57.29 -16.02
CA GLU A 412 -5.15 57.11 -14.57
C GLU A 412 -5.85 55.84 -14.09
N THR A 413 -7.08 55.61 -14.54
CA THR A 413 -7.86 54.40 -14.18
C THR A 413 -7.20 53.14 -14.72
N LEU A 414 -6.69 53.18 -15.96
CA LEU A 414 -5.98 52.03 -16.56
C LEU A 414 -4.68 51.72 -15.80
N ALA A 415 -3.90 52.74 -15.43
CA ALA A 415 -2.68 52.58 -14.63
C ALA A 415 -3.00 51.99 -13.25
N GLN A 416 -4.06 52.48 -12.60
CA GLN A 416 -4.51 51.96 -11.31
C GLN A 416 -5.00 50.50 -11.39
N LEU A 417 -5.71 50.13 -12.46
CA LEU A 417 -6.13 48.74 -12.69
C LEU A 417 -4.92 47.82 -12.90
N CYS A 418 -3.90 48.29 -13.62
CA CYS A 418 -2.67 47.54 -13.84
C CYS A 418 -1.92 47.29 -12.52
N THR A 419 -1.75 48.31 -11.68
CA THR A 419 -1.08 48.18 -10.38
C THR A 419 -1.89 47.30 -9.42
N LEU A 420 -3.21 47.44 -9.39
CA LEU A 420 -4.10 46.60 -8.58
C LEU A 420 -3.98 45.12 -8.95
N LEU A 421 -4.03 44.79 -10.25
CA LEU A 421 -3.95 43.39 -10.68
C LEU A 421 -2.58 42.77 -10.44
N LYS A 422 -1.49 43.49 -10.73
CA LYS A 422 -0.13 42.98 -10.55
C LYS A 422 0.30 42.92 -9.09
N VAL A 423 0.23 44.05 -8.40
CA VAL A 423 0.80 44.19 -7.05
C VAL A 423 -0.18 43.62 -6.02
N GLU A 424 -1.43 44.10 -6.02
CA GLU A 424 -2.39 43.72 -4.97
C GLU A 424 -2.93 42.31 -5.17
N MET A 425 -3.30 41.91 -6.39
CA MET A 425 -3.96 40.60 -6.61
C MET A 425 -2.96 39.48 -6.89
N ILE A 426 -1.98 39.68 -7.78
CA ILE A 426 -1.02 38.63 -8.11
C ILE A 426 0.06 38.51 -7.03
N ASP A 427 0.80 39.58 -6.72
CA ASP A 427 1.98 39.48 -5.85
C ASP A 427 1.60 39.24 -4.38
N GLU A 428 0.65 40.01 -3.84
CA GLU A 428 0.25 39.91 -2.42
C GLU A 428 -0.69 38.74 -2.15
N ARG A 429 -1.69 38.50 -3.01
CA ARG A 429 -2.71 37.47 -2.74
C ARG A 429 -2.37 36.10 -3.32
N CYS A 430 -1.60 35.99 -4.39
CA CYS A 430 -1.27 34.68 -4.98
C CYS A 430 0.11 34.14 -4.57
N GLY A 431 0.85 34.85 -3.71
CA GLY A 431 2.06 34.35 -3.06
C GLY A 431 3.30 34.28 -3.96
N LEU A 432 3.48 35.23 -4.88
CA LEU A 432 4.71 35.32 -5.71
C LEU A 432 5.89 36.00 -5.01
N ARG A 433 5.74 36.56 -3.80
CA ARG A 433 6.87 36.98 -2.97
C ARG A 433 7.62 35.76 -2.44
N GLN A 434 8.61 35.31 -3.20
CA GLN A 434 9.68 34.47 -2.69
C GLN A 434 10.42 35.28 -1.60
N THR A 435 10.36 34.84 -0.35
CA THR A 435 11.40 35.18 0.62
C THR A 435 12.60 34.28 0.28
N PRO A 436 13.76 34.81 -0.14
CA PRO A 436 14.87 33.99 -0.62
C PRO A 436 15.60 33.16 0.46
N ASP A 437 15.28 33.32 1.75
CA ASP A 437 16.24 32.98 2.82
C ASP A 437 15.84 31.81 3.73
N SER A 438 15.12 30.79 3.24
CA SER A 438 14.81 29.63 4.09
C SER A 438 14.91 28.31 3.33
N ALA A 439 16.12 27.75 3.34
CA ALA A 439 16.43 26.39 2.86
C ALA A 439 15.89 25.27 3.79
N ALA A 440 15.06 25.59 4.78
CA ALA A 440 14.36 24.61 5.59
C ALA A 440 13.04 24.25 4.89
N VAL A 441 12.93 22.99 4.45
CA VAL A 441 11.71 22.42 3.89
C VAL A 441 10.73 22.16 5.04
N ASP A 442 10.17 23.22 5.59
CA ASP A 442 9.10 23.12 6.58
C ASP A 442 7.78 22.77 5.89
N PHE A 443 6.91 22.02 6.58
CA PHE A 443 5.56 21.65 6.14
C PHE A 443 4.74 22.86 5.61
N THR A 444 4.98 24.03 6.17
CA THR A 444 4.39 25.32 5.77
C THR A 444 4.80 25.76 4.36
N SER A 445 6.04 25.47 3.94
CA SER A 445 6.57 25.80 2.61
C SER A 445 5.90 24.98 1.50
N LEU A 446 5.61 23.69 1.76
CA LEU A 446 4.86 22.81 0.84
C LEU A 446 3.42 23.28 0.67
N GLN A 447 2.77 23.70 1.76
CA GLN A 447 1.41 24.22 1.70
C GLN A 447 1.34 25.56 0.94
N GLN A 448 2.33 26.44 1.11
CA GLN A 448 2.46 27.67 0.32
C GLN A 448 2.74 27.38 -1.16
N GLN A 449 3.65 26.46 -1.47
CA GLN A 449 3.96 26.04 -2.84
C GLN A 449 2.72 25.49 -3.54
N GLN A 450 1.92 24.68 -2.83
CA GLN A 450 0.70 24.09 -3.37
C GLN A 450 -0.44 25.11 -3.55
N THR A 451 -0.51 26.13 -2.68
CA THR A 451 -1.47 27.25 -2.83
C THR A 451 -1.13 28.08 -4.08
N SER A 452 0.16 28.36 -4.33
CA SER A 452 0.60 29.05 -5.54
C SER A 452 0.35 28.24 -6.82
N ILE A 453 0.54 26.91 -6.78
CA ILE A 453 0.24 26.03 -7.92
C ILE A 453 -1.25 26.01 -8.25
N SER A 454 -2.13 25.95 -7.24
CA SER A 454 -3.58 25.92 -7.46
C SER A 454 -4.12 27.19 -8.13
N ARG A 455 -3.54 28.36 -7.81
CA ARG A 455 -3.94 29.67 -8.33
C ARG A 455 -3.33 30.00 -9.69
N ILE A 456 -2.48 29.15 -10.25
CA ILE A 456 -1.78 29.43 -11.51
C ILE A 456 -2.74 29.63 -12.70
N GLY A 457 -3.90 28.96 -12.69
CA GLY A 457 -4.95 29.16 -13.68
C GLY A 457 -5.50 30.60 -13.66
N PHE A 458 -5.75 31.13 -12.47
CA PHE A 458 -6.17 32.52 -12.26
C PHE A 458 -5.08 33.50 -12.67
N ILE A 459 -3.85 33.30 -12.18
CA ILE A 459 -2.69 34.17 -12.47
C ILE A 459 -2.49 34.30 -13.99
N ARG A 460 -2.60 33.21 -14.75
CA ARG A 460 -2.50 33.25 -16.21
C ARG A 460 -3.56 34.15 -16.84
N VAL A 461 -4.82 34.02 -16.45
CA VAL A 461 -5.91 34.83 -17.00
C VAL A 461 -5.76 36.31 -16.62
N ILE A 462 -5.36 36.61 -15.38
CA ILE A 462 -5.12 37.99 -14.97
C ILE A 462 -3.91 38.58 -15.69
N ASN A 463 -2.84 37.83 -15.93
CA ASN A 463 -1.72 38.32 -16.74
C ASN A 463 -2.12 38.63 -18.18
N GLU A 464 -2.99 37.82 -18.79
CA GLU A 464 -3.59 38.13 -20.10
C GLU A 464 -4.40 39.43 -20.04
N LEU A 465 -5.20 39.64 -18.98
CA LEU A 465 -5.94 40.90 -18.77
C LEU A 465 -5.01 42.11 -18.60
N VAL A 466 -3.92 41.94 -17.86
CA VAL A 466 -2.92 43.00 -17.66
C VAL A 466 -2.21 43.34 -18.97
N ALA A 467 -1.95 42.37 -19.84
CA ALA A 467 -1.41 42.63 -21.17
C ALA A 467 -2.37 43.53 -21.99
N ASP A 468 -3.68 43.22 -21.99
CA ASP A 468 -4.69 44.06 -22.65
C ASP A 468 -4.75 45.49 -22.06
N ILE A 469 -4.61 45.62 -20.74
CA ILE A 469 -4.55 46.94 -20.08
C ILE A 469 -3.32 47.73 -20.52
N VAL A 470 -2.15 47.08 -20.57
CA VAL A 470 -0.90 47.72 -21.01
C VAL A 470 -1.00 48.16 -22.47
N GLU A 471 -1.51 47.31 -23.35
CA GLU A 471 -1.75 47.67 -24.75
C GLU A 471 -2.69 48.88 -24.86
N ARG A 472 -3.76 48.90 -24.06
CA ARG A 472 -4.69 50.04 -24.02
C ARG A 472 -4.03 51.32 -23.50
N ILE A 473 -3.17 51.24 -22.50
CA ILE A 473 -2.38 52.37 -21.99
C ILE A 473 -1.51 52.94 -23.10
N VAL A 474 -0.75 52.10 -23.81
CA VAL A 474 0.11 52.53 -24.91
C VAL A 474 -0.70 53.21 -26.01
N TYR A 475 -1.86 52.64 -26.38
CA TYR A 475 -2.78 53.25 -27.34
C TYR A 475 -3.28 54.63 -26.88
N ARG A 476 -3.75 54.76 -25.64
CA ARG A 476 -4.25 56.05 -25.12
C ARG A 476 -3.16 57.11 -24.99
N THR A 477 -1.96 56.72 -24.56
CA THR A 477 -0.80 57.63 -24.48
C THR A 477 -0.37 58.11 -25.87
N SER A 478 -0.31 57.23 -26.87
CA SER A 478 0.03 57.63 -28.24
C SER A 478 -1.03 58.53 -28.86
N LEU A 479 -2.32 58.27 -28.60
CA LEU A 479 -3.41 59.13 -29.04
C LEU A 479 -3.30 60.52 -28.38
N PHE A 480 -3.08 60.57 -27.06
CA PHE A 480 -2.88 61.82 -26.32
C PHE A 480 -1.67 62.61 -26.85
N ALA A 481 -0.54 61.95 -27.08
CA ALA A 481 0.64 62.61 -27.64
C ALA A 481 0.37 63.20 -29.04
N LYS A 482 -0.47 62.55 -29.83
CA LYS A 482 -0.84 63.07 -31.15
C LYS A 482 -1.82 64.23 -31.05
N SER A 483 -2.95 64.07 -30.35
CA SER A 483 -4.01 65.09 -30.31
C SER A 483 -3.68 66.29 -29.43
N ASP A 484 -3.05 66.06 -28.28
CA ASP A 484 -2.98 67.06 -27.21
C ASP A 484 -1.57 67.66 -27.08
N ILE A 485 -0.57 67.13 -27.80
CA ILE A 485 0.79 67.66 -27.84
C ILE A 485 1.19 68.07 -29.26
N LEU A 486 1.17 67.14 -30.23
CA LEU A 486 1.62 67.42 -31.59
C LEU A 486 0.61 68.28 -32.38
N ASP A 487 -0.65 67.88 -32.36
CA ASP A 487 -1.75 68.57 -33.06
C ASP A 487 -2.47 69.57 -32.13
N TYR A 488 -1.80 70.04 -31.06
CA TYR A 488 -2.40 70.93 -30.07
C TYR A 488 -2.78 72.28 -30.70
N ASN A 489 -4.08 72.57 -30.75
CA ASN A 489 -4.58 73.87 -31.16
C ASN A 489 -4.90 74.70 -29.91
N PRO A 490 -4.16 75.80 -29.64
CA PRO A 490 -4.36 76.59 -28.42
C PRO A 490 -5.78 77.13 -28.35
N ALA A 491 -6.44 76.93 -27.21
CA ALA A 491 -7.75 77.50 -26.96
C ALA A 491 -7.65 79.03 -26.85
N SER A 492 -8.75 79.74 -27.08
CA SER A 492 -8.79 81.21 -26.90
C SER A 492 -8.33 81.65 -25.50
N GLY A 493 -8.51 80.78 -24.50
CA GLY A 493 -8.02 80.93 -23.12
C GLY A 493 -6.50 80.79 -22.93
N ASP A 494 -5.82 80.03 -23.79
CA ASP A 494 -4.36 79.84 -23.75
C ASP A 494 -3.63 81.03 -24.37
N LEU A 495 -4.30 81.70 -25.31
CA LEU A 495 -3.83 82.91 -25.98
C LEU A 495 -4.12 84.19 -25.19
N VAL A 496 -4.70 84.11 -23.98
CA VAL A 496 -4.95 85.25 -23.07
C VAL A 496 -3.66 85.72 -22.39
N TYR A 497 -2.69 86.03 -23.23
CA TYR A 497 -1.41 86.63 -22.89
C TYR A 497 -1.34 87.95 -23.68
N PRO A 498 -1.11 89.13 -23.04
CA PRO A 498 -0.50 89.37 -21.72
C PRO A 498 -1.47 89.62 -20.55
N GLU A 499 -2.79 89.57 -20.74
CA GLU A 499 -3.76 89.87 -19.68
C GLU A 499 -3.65 88.97 -18.44
N ARG A 500 -3.31 87.68 -18.62
CA ARG A 500 -3.02 86.76 -17.50
C ARG A 500 -1.82 87.22 -16.66
N LEU A 501 -0.75 87.73 -17.28
CA LEU A 501 0.40 88.26 -16.54
C LEU A 501 0.02 89.48 -15.70
N LEU A 502 -0.80 90.38 -16.27
CA LEU A 502 -1.26 91.58 -15.57
C LEU A 502 -2.22 91.23 -14.43
N MET A 503 -3.06 90.20 -14.58
CA MET A 503 -3.88 89.69 -13.48
C MET A 503 -3.02 89.05 -12.38
N MET A 504 -2.01 88.25 -12.73
CA MET A 504 -1.08 87.67 -11.75
C MET A 504 -0.26 88.76 -11.03
N GLN A 505 0.19 89.79 -11.73
CA GLN A 505 0.85 90.96 -11.12
C GLN A 505 -0.09 91.74 -10.20
N LYS A 506 -1.33 92.03 -10.63
CA LYS A 506 -2.32 92.71 -9.77
C LYS A 506 -2.67 91.93 -8.51
N ILE A 507 -2.65 90.59 -8.58
CA ILE A 507 -2.83 89.74 -7.39
C ILE A 507 -1.60 89.86 -6.47
N ASN A 508 -0.39 89.84 -7.03
CA ASN A 508 0.86 89.97 -6.28
C ASN A 508 1.02 91.36 -5.61
N ASP A 509 0.67 92.43 -6.33
CA ASP A 509 0.67 93.82 -5.84
C ASP A 509 -0.48 94.07 -4.83
N GLY A 510 -1.58 93.32 -4.96
CA GLY A 510 -2.68 93.35 -3.99
C GLY A 510 -2.33 92.66 -2.66
N ASP A 511 -1.40 91.71 -2.65
CA ASP A 511 -0.96 90.97 -1.45
C ASP A 511 0.17 91.70 -0.70
N THR A 512 1.05 92.42 -1.41
CA THR A 512 2.06 93.31 -0.80
C THR A 512 1.42 94.52 -0.10
N GLY A 513 0.31 95.05 -0.64
CA GLY A 513 -0.46 96.12 0.00
C GLY A 513 -1.22 95.72 1.28
N LYS A 514 -1.42 94.42 1.53
CA LYS A 514 -2.04 93.91 2.78
C LYS A 514 -1.01 93.63 3.87
N THR A 515 0.17 93.14 3.51
CA THR A 515 1.27 92.88 4.45
C THR A 515 1.84 94.19 5.04
N GLU A 516 1.90 95.27 4.28
CA GLU A 516 2.29 96.59 4.81
C GLU A 516 1.21 97.19 5.74
N LYS A 517 -0.09 96.98 5.48
CA LYS A 517 -1.17 97.49 6.35
C LYS A 517 -1.30 96.71 7.66
N GLU A 518 -0.97 95.42 7.71
CA GLU A 518 -0.93 94.66 8.96
C GLU A 518 0.32 94.92 9.80
N GLN A 519 1.48 95.18 9.18
CA GLN A 519 2.67 95.61 9.93
C GLN A 519 2.50 97.03 10.49
N ASN A 520 1.88 97.97 9.76
CA ASN A 520 1.69 99.34 10.26
C ASN A 520 0.60 99.46 11.35
N LYS A 521 -0.36 98.51 11.43
CA LYS A 521 -1.33 98.44 12.54
C LYS A 521 -0.73 97.85 13.83
N LYS A 522 0.28 96.97 13.75
CA LYS A 522 1.00 96.47 14.92
C LYS A 522 1.96 97.50 15.52
N SER A 523 2.52 98.39 14.70
CA SER A 523 3.41 99.47 15.17
C SER A 523 2.68 100.60 15.90
N VAL A 524 1.42 100.89 15.54
CA VAL A 524 0.64 101.98 16.17
C VAL A 524 0.02 101.56 17.51
N ASN A 525 -0.26 100.27 17.73
CA ASN A 525 -0.79 99.78 19.01
C ASN A 525 0.27 99.51 20.10
N LEU A 526 1.56 99.76 19.82
CA LEU A 526 2.63 99.70 20.83
C LEU A 526 3.08 101.08 21.37
N CYS A 527 2.51 102.18 20.88
CA CYS A 527 2.88 103.55 21.29
C CYS A 527 1.73 104.37 21.91
N LEU A 528 0.65 103.72 22.36
CA LEU A 528 -0.38 104.35 23.21
C LEU A 528 -0.63 103.46 24.44
N ASN A 529 0.32 103.55 25.36
CA ASN A 529 0.13 103.45 26.81
C ASN A 529 0.36 104.87 27.37
#